data_AF-A0AAD1RYF2-F1
#
_entry.id   AF-A0AAD1RYF2-F1
#
_cell.length_a   1.000
_cell.length_b   1.000
_cell.length_c   1.000
_cell.angle_alpha   90.00
_cell.angle_beta   90.00
_cell.angle_gamma   90.00
#
_symmetry.space_group_name_H-M   'P 1'
#
loop_
_entity.id
_entity.type
_entity.pdbx_description
1 polymer ?
#
loop_
_entity_poly.entity_id
_entity_poly.type
_entity_poly.pdbx_seq_one_letter_code
_entity_poly.pdbx_strand_id
1 'polypeptide(L)'
;MSVNIERMDEHCLANNEIVKKKMEHDHKCLTENLADLEDHSYRNNNRTRRVSESVTNEEPPEYLKQLFHTIQPNLENVDLRLDRAHWVPKPKNLAQDVQKKKKIYYT
;
A
#
# COMPACT_ATOMS: atom_id res chain seq x y z
N MET A 1 15.64 37.60 -43.57
CA MET A 1 16.13 36.22 -43.28
C MET A 1 15.40 35.62 -42.07
N SER A 2 14.08 35.81 -41.95
CA SER A 2 13.30 35.53 -40.74
C SER A 2 12.41 34.28 -40.82
N VAL A 3 12.06 33.83 -42.03
CA VAL A 3 11.10 32.74 -42.27
C VAL A 3 11.60 31.35 -41.85
N ASN A 4 12.92 31.14 -41.79
CA ASN A 4 13.51 29.85 -41.42
C ASN A 4 13.61 29.64 -39.90
N ILE A 5 13.54 30.71 -39.09
CA ILE A 5 13.64 30.62 -37.63
C ILE A 5 12.28 30.22 -37.05
N GLU A 6 11.19 30.85 -37.52
CA GLU A 6 9.82 30.55 -37.06
C GLU A 6 9.42 29.08 -37.30
N ARG A 7 9.78 28.51 -38.46
CA ARG A 7 9.53 27.09 -38.78
C ARG A 7 10.32 26.11 -37.90
N MET A 8 11.49 26.52 -37.43
CA MET A 8 12.32 25.70 -36.55
C MET A 8 11.76 25.68 -35.12
N ASP A 9 11.27 26.83 -34.65
CA ASP A 9 10.65 26.94 -33.32
C ASP A 9 9.35 26.13 -33.23
N GLU A 10 8.50 26.15 -34.27
CA GLU A 10 7.30 25.32 -34.33
C GLU A 10 7.60 23.82 -34.29
N HIS A 11 8.63 23.38 -35.03
CA HIS A 11 9.07 21.98 -35.02
C HIS A 11 9.64 21.57 -33.65
N CYS A 12 10.40 22.44 -32.99
CA CYS A 12 10.91 22.20 -31.65
C CYS A 12 9.78 22.09 -30.61
N LEU A 13 8.77 22.96 -30.69
CA LEU A 13 7.59 22.92 -29.81
C LEU A 13 6.77 21.63 -30.01
N ALA A 14 6.54 21.24 -31.26
CA ALA A 14 5.83 19.99 -31.57
C ALA A 14 6.59 18.76 -31.06
N ASN A 15 7.91 18.72 -31.23
CA ASN A 15 8.75 17.64 -30.72
C ASN A 15 8.73 17.58 -29.18
N ASN A 16 8.77 18.74 -28.50
CA ASN A 16 8.68 18.80 -27.05
C ASN A 16 7.34 18.26 -26.53
N GLU A 17 6.24 18.53 -27.22
CA GLU A 17 4.93 17.99 -26.84
C GLU A 17 4.86 16.47 -27.02
N ILE A 18 5.44 15.94 -28.10
CA ILE A 18 5.54 14.49 -28.34
C ILE A 18 6.38 13.82 -27.24
N VAL A 19 7.53 14.41 -26.90
CA VAL A 19 8.41 13.91 -25.83
C VAL A 19 7.67 13.95 -24.49
N LYS A 20 6.94 15.02 -24.18
CA LYS A 20 6.15 15.13 -22.96
C LYS A 20 5.10 14.03 -22.85
N LYS A 21 4.31 13.80 -23.91
CA LYS A 21 3.31 12.73 -23.95
C LYS A 21 3.93 11.34 -23.78
N LYS A 22 5.11 11.12 -24.38
CA LYS A 22 5.84 9.87 -24.20
C LYS A 22 6.30 9.68 -22.75
N MET A 23 6.84 10.72 -22.13
CA MET A 23 7.25 10.68 -20.72
C MET A 23 6.07 10.44 -19.78
N GLU A 24 4.90 11.05 -20.04
CA GLU A 24 3.68 10.81 -19.28
C GLU A 24 3.20 9.36 -19.41
N HIS A 25 3.28 8.79 -20.62
CA HIS A 25 2.95 7.39 -20.85
C HIS A 25 3.92 6.45 -20.14
N ASP A 26 5.22 6.66 -20.29
CA ASP A 26 6.25 5.84 -19.65
C ASP A 26 6.11 5.90 -18.11
N HIS A 27 5.86 7.09 -17.56
CA HIS A 27 5.57 7.27 -16.14
C HIS A 27 4.35 6.44 -15.70
N LYS A 28 3.26 6.49 -16.46
CA LYS A 28 2.05 5.71 -16.18
C LYS A 28 2.34 4.21 -16.18
N CYS A 29 3.02 3.71 -17.21
CA CYS A 29 3.39 2.29 -17.30
C CYS A 29 4.29 1.86 -16.13
N LEU A 30 5.25 2.69 -15.73
CA LEU A 30 6.09 2.41 -14.57
C LEU A 30 5.28 2.37 -13.27
N THR A 31 4.34 3.29 -13.07
CA THR A 31 3.48 3.29 -11.87
C THR A 31 2.59 2.06 -11.79
N GLU A 32 2.04 1.60 -12.91
CA GLU A 32 1.22 0.38 -12.96
C GLU A 32 2.06 -0.86 -12.67
N ASN A 33 3.23 -0.98 -13.29
CA ASN A 33 4.15 -2.09 -13.02
C ASN A 33 4.61 -2.13 -11.56
N LEU A 34 4.85 -0.97 -10.94
CA LEU A 34 5.20 -0.90 -9.51
C LEU A 34 4.03 -1.34 -8.63
N ALA A 35 2.81 -0.94 -8.96
CA ALA A 35 1.61 -1.37 -8.23
C ALA A 35 1.42 -2.90 -8.31
N ASP A 36 1.64 -3.50 -9.49
CA ASP A 36 1.55 -4.95 -9.68
C ASP A 36 2.63 -5.70 -8.89
N LEU A 37 3.86 -5.18 -8.87
CA LEU A 37 4.96 -5.76 -8.10
C LEU A 37 4.71 -5.66 -6.59
N GLU A 38 4.18 -4.53 -6.11
CA GLU A 38 3.80 -4.36 -4.71
C GLU A 38 2.67 -5.31 -4.33
N ASP A 39 1.61 -5.40 -5.13
CA ASP A 39 0.50 -6.33 -4.88
C ASP A 39 0.99 -7.78 -4.84
N HIS A 40 1.85 -8.17 -5.79
CA HIS A 40 2.47 -9.49 -5.81
C HIS A 40 3.27 -9.76 -4.53
N SER A 41 4.04 -8.77 -4.06
CA SER A 41 4.81 -8.88 -2.82
C SER A 41 3.94 -8.94 -1.56
N TYR A 42 2.75 -8.33 -1.57
CA TYR A 42 1.85 -8.25 -0.41
C TYR A 42 0.74 -9.30 -0.41
N ARG A 43 0.60 -10.09 -1.49
CA ARG A 43 -0.51 -11.04 -1.68
C ARG A 43 -0.67 -12.06 -0.56
N ASN A 44 0.44 -12.46 0.06
CA ASN A 44 0.45 -13.41 1.18
C ASN A 44 0.51 -12.73 2.56
N ASN A 45 0.51 -11.40 2.60
CA ASN A 45 0.57 -10.66 3.85
C ASN A 45 -0.83 -10.46 4.43
N ASN A 46 -0.97 -10.72 5.73
CA ASN A 46 -2.20 -10.46 6.45
C ASN A 46 -2.02 -9.27 7.41
N ARG A 47 -3.00 -8.35 7.43
CA ARG A 47 -3.01 -7.22 8.36
C ARG A 47 -4.10 -7.39 9.41
N THR A 48 -3.70 -7.76 10.61
CA THR A 48 -4.58 -7.77 11.79
C THR A 48 -4.72 -6.35 12.35
N ARG A 49 -5.95 -5.91 12.61
CA ARG A 49 -6.25 -4.57 13.16
C ARG A 49 -6.96 -4.69 14.51
N ARG A 50 -6.95 -3.60 15.29
CA ARG A 50 -7.60 -3.52 16.62
C ARG A 50 -7.02 -4.49 17.65
N VAL A 51 -5.75 -4.83 17.51
CA VAL A 51 -4.99 -5.51 18.58
C VAL A 51 -4.84 -4.56 19.76
N SER A 52 -5.05 -5.06 20.98
CA SER A 52 -4.91 -4.26 22.20
C SER A 52 -3.49 -3.70 22.31
N GLU A 53 -3.35 -2.45 22.75
CA GLU A 53 -2.04 -1.82 22.94
C GLU A 53 -1.22 -2.55 24.03
N SER A 54 -1.88 -3.23 24.99
CA SER A 54 -1.21 -4.08 25.98
C SER A 54 -0.42 -5.24 25.36
N VAL A 55 -0.90 -5.77 24.23
CA VAL A 55 -0.29 -6.87 23.47
C VAL A 55 0.88 -6.39 22.61
N THR A 56 0.98 -5.09 22.33
CA THR A 56 2.08 -4.57 21.50
C THR A 56 3.45 -4.67 22.17
N ASN A 57 3.48 -5.03 23.47
CA ASN A 57 4.69 -5.36 24.23
C ASN A 57 5.15 -6.82 24.03
N GLU A 58 4.31 -7.69 23.48
CA GLU A 58 4.64 -9.10 23.20
C GLU A 58 5.27 -9.25 21.80
N GLU A 59 5.97 -10.37 21.59
CA GLU A 59 6.50 -10.71 20.28
C GLU A 59 5.35 -11.03 19.29
N PRO A 60 5.24 -10.30 18.16
CA PRO A 60 4.15 -10.48 17.20
C PRO A 60 3.94 -11.93 16.68
N PRO A 61 5.00 -12.71 16.40
CA PRO A 61 4.85 -14.10 15.95
C PRO A 61 4.12 -14.97 16.96
N GLU A 62 4.41 -14.81 18.24
CA GLU A 62 3.86 -15.65 19.31
C GLU A 62 2.39 -15.30 19.57
N TYR A 63 2.07 -14.01 19.61
CA TYR A 63 0.70 -13.53 19.68
C TYR A 63 -0.17 -14.08 18.52
N LEU A 64 0.33 -14.03 17.28
CA LEU A 64 -0.40 -14.55 16.13
C LEU A 64 -0.66 -16.05 16.24
N LYS A 65 0.32 -16.84 16.69
CA LYS A 65 0.13 -18.29 16.91
C LYS A 65 -0.96 -18.56 17.94
N GLN A 66 -0.96 -17.86 19.07
CA GLN A 66 -1.98 -17.99 20.10
C GLN A 66 -3.37 -17.59 19.58
N LEU A 67 -3.44 -16.49 18.81
CA LEU A 67 -4.67 -16.03 18.19
C LEU A 67 -5.24 -17.08 17.23
N PHE A 68 -4.41 -17.66 16.35
CA PHE A 68 -4.84 -18.70 15.43
C PHE A 68 -5.29 -19.97 16.16
N HIS A 69 -4.58 -20.39 17.21
CA HIS A 69 -4.98 -21.55 18.00
C HIS A 69 -6.32 -21.33 18.72
N THR A 70 -6.60 -20.09 19.13
CA THR A 70 -7.88 -19.72 19.77
C THR A 70 -9.03 -19.72 18.75
N ILE A 71 -8.81 -19.18 17.55
CA ILE A 71 -9.86 -19.05 16.52
C ILE A 71 -10.11 -20.39 15.83
N GLN A 72 -9.05 -21.14 15.55
CA GLN A 72 -9.10 -22.39 14.79
C GLN A 72 -8.27 -23.47 15.50
N PRO A 73 -8.79 -24.05 16.60
CA PRO A 73 -8.07 -25.03 17.41
C PRO A 73 -7.77 -26.34 16.67
N ASN A 74 -8.52 -26.64 15.61
CA ASN A 74 -8.34 -27.84 14.78
C ASN A 74 -7.26 -27.69 13.71
N LEU A 75 -6.66 -26.50 13.55
CA LEU A 75 -5.57 -26.31 12.60
C LEU A 75 -4.28 -26.86 13.23
N GLU A 76 -3.67 -27.84 12.58
CA GLU A 76 -2.42 -28.43 13.08
C GLU A 76 -1.29 -27.39 13.03
N ASN A 77 -0.42 -27.39 14.06
CA ASN A 77 0.72 -26.45 14.15
C ASN A 77 1.67 -26.50 12.94
N VAL A 78 1.60 -27.56 12.13
CA VAL A 78 2.41 -27.78 10.93
C VAL A 78 1.98 -26.86 9.77
N ASP A 79 0.72 -26.41 9.76
CA ASP A 79 0.14 -25.66 8.64
C ASP A 79 0.49 -24.16 8.66
N LEU A 80 0.85 -23.62 9.83
CA LEU A 80 1.16 -22.19 10.01
C LEU A 80 2.67 -21.93 9.92
N ARG A 81 3.18 -21.86 8.69
CA ARG A 81 4.53 -21.32 8.43
C ARG A 81 4.47 -19.79 8.34
N LEU A 82 4.85 -19.13 9.42
CA LEU A 82 4.96 -17.68 9.48
C LEU A 82 6.40 -17.25 9.16
N ASP A 83 6.59 -16.51 8.08
CA ASP A 83 7.92 -16.04 7.64
C ASP A 83 8.37 -14.79 8.44
N ARG A 84 7.55 -13.74 8.45
CA ARG A 84 7.77 -12.52 9.26
C ARG A 84 6.47 -12.01 9.87
N ALA A 85 6.54 -11.54 11.11
CA ALA A 85 5.50 -10.71 11.73
C ALA A 85 6.13 -9.53 12.45
N HIS A 86 5.53 -8.36 12.31
CA HIS A 86 5.99 -7.12 12.92
C HIS A 86 4.82 -6.16 13.12
N TRP A 87 4.95 -5.26 14.09
CA TRP A 87 4.01 -4.15 14.26
C TRP A 87 4.24 -3.11 13.18
N VAL A 88 3.16 -2.74 12.47
CA VAL A 88 3.24 -1.65 11.47
C VAL A 88 3.19 -0.31 12.22
N PRO A 89 4.19 0.57 12.07
CA PRO A 89 4.20 1.87 12.73
C PRO A 89 2.95 2.68 12.40
N LYS A 90 2.40 3.38 13.40
CA LYS A 90 1.31 4.34 13.16
C LYS A 90 1.86 5.46 12.25
N PRO A 91 1.24 5.73 11.08
CA PRO A 91 1.68 6.83 10.23
C PRO A 91 1.59 8.15 10.99
N LYS A 92 2.66 8.95 10.96
CA LYS A 92 2.75 10.23 11.71
C LYS A 92 1.65 11.24 11.33
N ASN A 93 1.01 11.06 10.18
CA ASN A 93 0.04 12.00 9.59
C ASN A 93 -1.43 11.54 9.71
N LEU A 94 -1.74 10.45 10.42
CA LEU A 94 -3.13 10.11 10.70
C LEU A 94 -3.66 11.04 11.79
N ALA A 95 -4.54 11.97 11.40
CA ALA A 95 -5.30 12.80 12.33
C ALA A 95 -5.91 11.90 13.42
N GLN A 96 -5.72 12.27 14.68
CA GLN A 96 -6.21 11.56 15.87
C GLN A 96 -7.75 11.53 16.00
N ASP A 97 -8.49 12.09 15.03
CA ASP A 97 -9.94 12.26 15.10
C ASP A 97 -10.71 11.29 14.21
N VAL A 98 -10.78 10.02 14.63
CA VAL A 98 -11.98 9.21 14.38
C VAL A 98 -12.39 8.52 15.68
N GLN A 99 -12.51 9.31 16.76
CA GLN A 99 -13.35 8.94 17.88
C GLN A 99 -14.71 9.63 17.72
N LYS A 100 -15.78 8.83 17.87
CA LYS A 100 -17.20 9.19 18.03
C LYS A 100 -18.00 9.37 16.74
N LYS A 101 -18.70 8.29 16.37
CA LYS A 101 -20.18 8.23 16.44
C LYS A 101 -20.61 6.76 16.46
N LYS A 102 -20.67 6.17 17.66
CA LYS A 102 -21.63 5.09 17.94
C LYS A 102 -23.01 5.75 18.01
N LYS A 103 -23.85 5.52 17.02
CA LYS A 103 -25.31 5.56 17.19
C LYS A 103 -25.84 4.24 16.66
N ILE A 104 -25.98 3.27 17.55
CA ILE A 104 -26.79 2.09 17.31
C ILE A 104 -28.18 2.49 17.78
N TYR A 105 -29.16 2.53 16.87
CA TYR A 105 -30.57 2.60 17.22
C TYR A 105 -31.09 1.16 17.21
N TYR A 106 -31.70 0.72 18.31
CA TYR A 106 -32.56 -0.46 18.30
C TYR A 106 -34.00 0.03 18.10
N THR A 107 -34.73 -0.59 17.17
CA THR A 107 -36.18 -0.53 17.03
C THR A 107 -36.82 -1.63 17.84
#